data_AF-A0A2K6EIA9-F1
#
_entry.id   AF-A0A2K6EIA9-F1
#
_cell.length_a   1.000
_cell.length_b   1.000
_cell.length_c   1.000
_cell.angle_alpha   90.00
_cell.angle_beta   90.00
_cell.angle_gamma   90.00
#
_symmetry.space_group_name_H-M   'P 1'
#
loop_
_entity.id
_entity.type
_entity.pdbx_description
1 polymer ?
#
loop_
_entity_poly.entity_id
_entity_poly.type
_entity_poly.pdbx_seq_one_letter_code
_entity_poly.pdbx_strand_id
1 'polypeptide(L)' 'MGSQHSTCGHPSSCRQKKEDDREDLLAEREQEEAIAQFPYVEFTGRDSITCLTCQGTGYIPTELQ' A
#
# COMPACT_ATOMS: atom_id res chain seq x y z
N MET A 1 -15.22 -28.31 20.97
CA MET A 1 -15.04 -26.85 20.78
C MET A 1 -14.59 -26.65 19.35
N GLY A 2 -15.49 -26.16 18.50
CA GLY A 2 -15.24 -26.04 17.05
C GLY A 2 -14.65 -24.68 16.70
N SER A 3 -13.86 -24.65 15.64
CA SER A 3 -13.73 -23.47 14.80
C SER A 3 -13.35 -23.92 13.39
N GLN A 4 -14.29 -23.81 12.45
CA GLN A 4 -14.12 -24.02 11.02
C GLN A 4 -14.55 -22.73 10.31
N HIS A 5 -13.64 -21.80 10.07
CA HIS A 5 -13.85 -20.61 9.24
C HIS A 5 -12.46 -20.16 8.76
N SER A 6 -12.13 -19.93 7.50
CA SER A 6 -12.86 -19.92 6.25
C SER A 6 -11.84 -20.19 5.15
N THR A 7 -12.07 -21.19 4.30
CA THR A 7 -11.36 -21.28 3.02
C THR A 7 -12.04 -20.29 2.09
N CYS A 8 -11.42 -19.14 1.84
CA CYS A 8 -11.78 -18.27 0.72
C CYS A 8 -11.45 -19.02 -0.57
N GLY A 9 -12.39 -19.86 -1.03
CA GLY A 9 -12.37 -20.41 -2.37
C GLY A 9 -12.57 -19.28 -3.35
N HIS A 10 -11.53 -18.86 -4.05
CA HIS A 10 -11.66 -18.10 -5.27
C HIS A 10 -12.22 -19.04 -6.34
N PRO A 11 -13.47 -18.91 -6.80
CA PRO A 11 -13.91 -19.66 -7.96
C PRO A 11 -13.26 -19.01 -9.18
N SER A 12 -12.47 -19.79 -9.90
CA SER A 12 -11.98 -19.41 -11.23
C SER A 12 -13.18 -19.20 -12.15
N SER A 13 -13.53 -17.94 -12.42
CA SER A 13 -14.39 -17.58 -13.55
C SER A 13 -13.54 -16.88 -14.60
N CYS A 14 -12.90 -17.68 -15.45
CA CYS A 14 -12.47 -17.21 -16.75
C CYS A 14 -13.75 -16.86 -17.53
N ARG A 15 -14.10 -15.56 -17.67
CA ARG A 15 -14.76 -14.91 -18.83
C ARG A 15 -15.44 -13.57 -18.46
N GLN A 16 -14.67 -12.50 -18.18
CA GLN A 16 -15.06 -11.11 -18.50
C GLN A 16 -13.88 -10.12 -18.40
N LYS A 17 -12.86 -10.27 -19.26
CA LYS A 17 -11.78 -9.28 -19.36
C LYS A 17 -12.26 -8.14 -20.26
N LYS A 18 -12.73 -7.02 -19.67
CA LYS A 18 -12.81 -5.66 -20.26
C LYS A 18 -13.53 -4.65 -19.35
N GLU A 19 -14.31 -5.08 -18.37
CA GLU A 19 -15.04 -4.20 -17.44
C GLU A 19 -14.27 -4.01 -16.11
N ASP A 20 -13.75 -5.13 -15.58
CA ASP A 20 -12.87 -5.23 -14.40
C ASP A 20 -11.69 -4.23 -14.41
N ASP A 21 -11.01 -4.08 -15.55
CA ASP A 21 -9.89 -3.13 -15.72
C ASP A 21 -10.34 -1.66 -15.61
N ARG A 22 -11.56 -1.32 -16.07
CA ARG A 22 -12.08 0.05 -15.95
C ARG A 22 -12.52 0.34 -14.52
N GLU A 23 -13.12 -0.63 -13.85
CA GLU A 23 -13.57 -0.51 -12.46
C GLU A 23 -12.38 -0.40 -11.50
N ASP A 24 -11.30 -1.16 -11.75
CA ASP A 24 -10.05 -1.09 -10.98
C ASP A 24 -9.37 0.29 -11.13
N LEU A 25 -9.30 0.84 -12.34
CA LEU A 25 -8.78 2.19 -12.58
C LEU A 25 -9.64 3.30 -11.95
N LEU A 26 -10.96 3.09 -11.83
CA LEU A 26 -11.85 4.01 -11.13
C LEU A 26 -11.66 3.93 -9.62
N ALA A 27 -11.46 2.73 -9.07
CA ALA A 27 -11.15 2.52 -7.66
C ALA A 27 -9.78 3.11 -7.28
N GLU A 28 -8.77 2.99 -8.13
CA GLU A 28 -7.45 3.60 -7.92
C GLU A 28 -7.54 5.13 -7.87
N ARG A 29 -8.31 5.74 -8.79
CA ARG A 29 -8.58 7.19 -8.77
C ARG A 29 -9.29 7.63 -7.50
N GLU A 30 -10.35 6.93 -7.09
CA GLU A 30 -11.09 7.27 -5.88
C GLU A 30 -10.21 7.15 -4.63
N GLN A 31 -9.31 6.17 -4.60
CA GLN A 31 -8.30 6.03 -3.56
C GLN A 31 -7.29 7.17 -3.56
N GLU A 32 -6.81 7.60 -4.74
CA GLU A 32 -5.90 8.75 -4.87
C GLU A 32 -6.57 10.05 -4.40
N GLU A 33 -7.85 10.26 -4.75
CA GLU A 33 -8.66 11.38 -4.27
C GLU A 33 -8.89 11.34 -2.76
N ALA A 34 -9.01 10.15 -2.16
CA ALA A 34 -9.07 10.00 -0.71
C ALA A 34 -7.71 10.29 -0.04
N ILE A 35 -6.60 9.87 -0.63
CA ILE A 35 -5.24 10.17 -0.14
C ILE A 35 -4.98 11.68 -0.15
N ALA A 36 -5.41 12.39 -1.21
CA ALA A 36 -5.28 13.83 -1.33
C ALA A 36 -6.09 14.62 -0.28
N GLN A 37 -7.09 14.01 0.35
CA GLN A 37 -7.89 14.64 1.41
C GLN A 37 -7.22 14.59 2.79
N PHE A 38 -6.21 13.73 2.99
CA PHE A 38 -5.47 13.71 4.25
C PHE A 38 -4.52 14.92 4.31
N PRO A 39 -4.62 15.76 5.35
CA PRO A 39 -3.71 16.89 5.51
C PRO A 39 -2.26 16.41 5.62
N TYR A 40 -1.38 17.00 4.81
CA TYR A 40 0.06 16.81 5.00
C TYR A 40 0.49 17.49 6.29
N VAL A 41 1.18 16.74 7.14
CA VAL A 41 1.78 17.27 8.38
C VAL A 41 3.25 16.87 8.42
N GLU A 42 4.11 17.87 8.55
CA GLU A 42 5.52 17.62 8.82
C GLU A 42 5.68 17.30 10.30
N PHE A 43 6.04 16.06 10.60
CA PHE A 43 6.55 15.76 11.93
C PHE A 43 7.96 16.33 12.03
N THR A 44 8.08 17.60 12.45
CA THR A 44 9.36 18.15 12.90
C THR A 44 9.70 17.48 14.22
N GLY A 45 10.33 16.30 14.13
CA GLY A 45 10.77 15.55 15.30
C GLY A 45 11.81 16.37 16.04
N ARG A 46 11.39 17.11 17.08
CA ARG A 46 12.31 17.75 18.01
C ARG A 46 13.24 16.74 18.71
N ASP A 47 12.87 15.45 18.65
CA ASP A 47 13.64 14.30 19.16
C ASP A 47 13.67 13.12 18.16
N SER A 48 13.66 13.35 16.84
CA SER A 48 13.67 12.22 15.89
C SER A 48 14.97 11.43 16.00
N ILE A 49 14.88 10.22 16.55
CA ILE A 49 15.92 9.21 16.38
C ILE A 49 15.94 8.88 14.88
N THR A 50 16.94 9.37 14.18
CA THR A 50 17.17 8.99 12.79
C THR A 50 17.71 7.56 12.78
N CYS A 51 17.26 6.74 11.82
CA CYS A 51 17.86 5.43 11.62
C CYS A 51 19.35 5.62 11.26
N LEU A 52 20.26 5.03 12.04
CA LEU A 52 21.71 5.18 11.83
C LEU A 52 22.20 4.58 10.52
N THR A 53 21.46 3.62 9.95
CA THR A 53 21.85 2.94 8.72
C THR A 53 21.54 3.77 7.48
N CYS A 54 20.32 4.31 7.37
CA CYS A 54 19.92 5.12 6.22
C CYS A 54 20.08 6.63 6.47
N GLN A 55 20.37 7.05 7.70
CA GLN A 55 20.52 8.45 8.11
C GLN A 55 19.31 9.32 7.74
N GLY A 56 18.11 8.73 7.76
CA GLY A 56 16.87 9.42 7.40
C GLY A 56 16.59 9.51 5.89
N THR A 57 17.49 9.03 5.03
CA THR A 57 17.27 9.03 3.56
C THR A 57 16.29 7.96 3.09
N GLY A 58 16.03 6.94 3.92
CA GLY A 58 15.24 5.77 3.53
C GLY A 58 15.94 4.87 2.51
N TYR A 59 17.19 5.16 2.13
CA TYR A 59 17.96 4.41 1.16
C TYR A 59 19.20 3.80 1.81
N ILE A 60 19.42 2.50 1.58
CA ILE A 60 20.62 1.77 2.01
C ILE A 60 21.20 1.12 0.75
N PRO A 61 22.34 1.59 0.23
CA PRO A 61 22.97 0.99 -0.94
C PRO A 61 23.35 -0.46 -0.65
N THR A 62 22.99 -1.38 -1.54
CA THR A 62 23.33 -2.80 -1.43
C THR A 62 24.67 -3.15 -2.06
N GLU A 63 25.29 -2.22 -2.78
CA GLU A 63 26.56 -2.39 -3.49
C GLU A 63 27.55 -1.33 -2.99
N LEU A 64 28.59 -1.76 -2.26
CA LEU A 64 29.76 -0.93 -1.97
C LEU A 64 30.78 -1.21 -3.08
N GLN A 65 30.85 -0.31 -4.06
CA GLN A 65 31.93 -0.29 -5.05
C GLN A 65 33.13 0.49 -4.54
#